data_AF-A0A0K2VF83-F1
#
_entry.id   AF-A0A0K2VF83-F1
#
_cell.length_a   1.000
_cell.length_b   1.000
_cell.length_c   1.000
_cell.angle_alpha   90.00
_cell.angle_beta   90.00
_cell.angle_gamma   90.00
#
_symmetry.space_group_name_H-M   'P 1'
#
loop_
_entity.id
_entity.type
_entity.pdbx_description
1 polymer ?
#
loop_
_entity_poly.entity_id
_entity_poly.type
_entity_poly.pdbx_seq_one_letter_code
_entity_poly.pdbx_strand_id
1 'polypeptide(L)'
;ERYTPQQRVQVVQLYHENQRSVKIVYRKLRPTYGLHNRTSESTIRRKIKKFEGAATCWYVLLSGRPQTARSVENIAGVAESVANDRQRRTLSCHGNILFGTSN
;
A
#
# COMPACT_ATOMS: atom_id res chain seq x y z
N GLU A 1 3.50 -16.77 8.64
CA GLU A 1 4.00 -16.23 9.93
C GLU A 1 3.73 -14.74 10.04
N ARG A 2 2.81 -14.30 10.92
CA ARG A 2 2.56 -12.87 11.18
C ARG A 2 3.42 -12.43 12.37
N TYR A 3 4.64 -11.97 12.09
CA TYR A 3 5.50 -11.31 13.08
C TYR A 3 5.00 -9.91 13.37
N THR A 4 4.98 -9.53 14.66
CA THR A 4 4.70 -8.15 15.05
C THR A 4 5.84 -7.23 14.58
N PRO A 5 5.57 -5.93 14.36
CA PRO A 5 6.60 -4.96 14.00
C PRO A 5 7.79 -4.97 14.96
N GLN A 6 7.53 -5.06 16.28
CA GLN A 6 8.53 -5.06 17.34
C GLN A 6 9.50 -6.24 17.20
N GLN A 7 8.98 -7.45 16.94
CA GLN A 7 9.82 -8.63 16.75
C GLN A 7 10.73 -8.51 15.52
N ARG A 8 10.30 -7.78 14.47
CA ARG A 8 11.13 -7.56 13.27
C ARG A 8 12.26 -6.58 13.53
N VAL A 9 11.97 -5.50 14.25
CA VAL A 9 12.99 -4.55 14.69
C VAL A 9 14.03 -5.26 15.56
N GLN A 10 13.60 -6.10 16.50
CA GLN A 10 14.53 -6.89 17.32
C GLN A 10 15.44 -7.80 16.48
N VAL A 11 14.91 -8.46 15.45
CA VAL A 11 15.73 -9.30 14.55
C VAL A 11 16.77 -8.48 13.79
N VAL A 12 16.40 -7.32 13.26
CA VAL A 12 17.32 -6.42 12.55
C VAL A 12 18.39 -5.89 13.51
N GLN A 13 17.99 -5.46 14.70
CA GLN A 13 18.91 -4.96 15.71
C GLN A 13 19.93 -6.03 16.13
N LEU A 14 19.45 -7.24 16.49
CA LEU A 14 20.33 -8.36 16.80
C LEU A 14 21.27 -8.71 15.64
N TYR A 15 20.81 -8.58 14.39
CA TYR A 15 21.65 -8.85 13.23
C TYR A 15 22.84 -7.89 13.13
N HIS A 16 22.61 -6.60 13.34
CA HIS A 16 23.68 -5.61 13.30
C HIS A 16 24.61 -5.71 14.52
N GLU A 17 24.09 -5.98 15.72
CA GLU A 17 24.90 -6.16 16.93
C GLU A 17 25.81 -7.40 16.89
N ASN A 18 25.39 -8.46 16.19
CA ASN A 18 26.10 -9.75 16.16
C ASN A 18 26.87 -9.96 14.84
N GLN A 19 27.51 -8.89 14.34
CA GLN A 19 28.38 -8.93 13.15
C GLN A 19 27.69 -9.51 11.91
N ARG A 20 26.38 -9.28 11.75
CA ARG A 20 25.61 -9.75 10.60
C ARG A 20 25.56 -11.29 10.46
N SER A 21 25.76 -12.02 11.55
CA SER A 21 25.68 -13.49 11.55
C SER A 21 24.27 -14.00 11.83
N VAL A 22 23.63 -14.57 10.80
CA VAL A 22 22.28 -15.17 10.91
C VAL A 22 22.23 -16.29 11.97
N LYS A 23 23.28 -17.11 12.05
CA LYS A 23 23.34 -18.23 13.02
C LYS A 23 23.36 -17.73 14.46
N ILE A 24 24.08 -16.65 14.75
CA ILE A 24 24.13 -16.06 16.10
C ILE A 24 22.77 -15.48 16.46
N VAL A 25 22.15 -14.73 15.56
CA VAL A 25 20.79 -14.19 15.74
C VAL A 25 19.79 -15.32 16.00
N TYR A 26 19.83 -16.37 15.18
CA TYR A 26 18.98 -17.56 15.33
C TYR A 26 19.14 -18.17 16.73
N ARG A 27 20.37 -18.30 17.26
CA ARG A 27 20.63 -18.81 18.60
C ARG A 27 20.13 -17.85 19.71
N LYS A 28 20.35 -16.54 19.56
CA LYS A 28 19.92 -15.51 20.52
C LYS A 28 18.40 -15.33 20.60
N LEU A 29 17.66 -15.65 19.53
CA LEU A 29 16.20 -15.64 19.56
C LEU A 29 15.60 -16.80 20.36
N ARG A 30 16.34 -17.89 20.60
CA ARG A 30 15.86 -19.08 21.31
C ARG A 30 15.40 -18.78 22.75
N PRO A 31 16.16 -18.06 23.60
CA PRO A 31 15.70 -17.71 24.95
C PRO A 31 14.47 -16.79 24.97
N THR A 32 14.36 -15.87 24.00
CA THR A 32 13.27 -14.87 23.98
C THR A 32 11.94 -15.44 23.49
N TYR A 33 11.98 -16.29 22.46
CA TYR A 33 10.78 -16.81 21.80
C TYR A 33 10.49 -18.29 22.14
N GLY A 34 11.41 -18.97 22.81
CA GLY A 34 11.32 -20.41 23.07
C GLY A 34 11.69 -21.26 21.84
N LEU A 35 11.57 -22.58 21.99
CA LEU A 35 11.96 -23.54 20.95
C LEU A 35 11.05 -23.48 19.71
N HIS A 36 9.74 -23.38 19.94
CA HIS A 36 8.73 -23.56 18.88
C HIS A 36 8.29 -22.26 18.20
N ASN A 37 8.44 -21.10 18.86
CA ASN A 37 8.09 -19.81 18.25
C ASN A 37 9.31 -19.08 17.64
N ARG A 38 10.47 -19.75 17.56
CA ARG A 38 11.68 -19.18 16.98
C ARG A 38 11.52 -18.95 15.48
N THR A 39 11.97 -17.78 15.03
CA THR A 39 12.14 -17.46 13.61
C THR A 39 13.14 -18.40 12.94
N SER A 40 12.75 -19.02 11.82
CA SER A 40 13.67 -19.83 11.02
C SER A 40 14.79 -18.97 10.42
N GLU A 41 15.94 -19.59 10.12
CA GLU A 41 17.06 -18.88 9.49
C GLU A 41 16.67 -18.25 8.14
N SER A 42 15.83 -18.94 7.35
CA SER A 42 15.34 -18.45 6.07
C SER A 42 14.45 -17.21 6.25
N THR A 43 13.57 -17.21 7.25
CA THR A 43 12.75 -16.04 7.59
C THR A 43 13.61 -14.88 8.08
N ILE A 44 14.68 -15.12 8.86
CA ILE A 44 15.64 -14.08 9.26
C ILE A 44 16.30 -13.46 8.03
N ARG A 45 16.87 -14.28 7.13
CA ARG A 45 17.50 -13.79 5.88
C ARG A 45 16.53 -12.96 5.04
N ARG A 46 15.29 -13.45 4.87
CA ARG A 46 14.26 -12.72 4.11
C ARG A 46 13.95 -11.36 4.75
N LYS A 47 13.86 -11.27 6.08
CA LYS A 47 13.62 -10.00 6.79
C LYS A 47 14.78 -9.03 6.61
N ILE A 48 16.02 -9.49 6.76
CA ILE A 48 17.21 -8.64 6.56
C ILE A 48 17.27 -8.15 5.12
N LYS A 49 17.11 -9.03 4.12
CA LYS A 49 17.08 -8.62 2.71
C LYS A 49 16.00 -7.57 2.43
N LYS A 50 14.81 -7.73 3.04
CA LYS A 50 13.74 -6.74 2.92
C LYS A 50 14.13 -5.40 3.55
N PHE A 51 14.76 -5.44 4.72
CA PHE A 51 15.23 -4.25 5.41
C PHE A 51 16.33 -3.54 4.60
N GLU A 52 17.34 -4.25 4.09
CA GLU A 52 18.42 -3.68 3.29
C GLU A 52 17.90 -3.08 1.97
N GLY A 53 16.92 -3.73 1.33
CA GLY A 53 16.39 -3.26 0.05
C GLY A 53 15.37 -2.12 0.17
N ALA A 54 14.52 -2.13 1.20
CA ALA A 54 13.39 -1.20 1.31
C ALA A 54 13.46 -0.29 2.55
N ALA A 55 14.52 -0.37 3.36
CA ALA A 55 14.71 0.35 4.63
C ALA A 55 13.50 0.26 5.59
N THR A 56 12.69 -0.79 5.48
CA THR A 56 11.42 -0.91 6.21
C THR A 56 11.30 -2.23 6.94
N CYS A 57 10.97 -2.16 8.23
CA CYS A 57 10.58 -3.31 9.05
C CYS A 57 9.07 -3.62 8.96
N TRP A 58 8.30 -2.70 8.37
CA TRP A 58 6.84 -2.78 8.31
C TRP A 58 6.34 -3.87 7.36
N TYR A 59 5.13 -4.35 7.65
CA TYR A 59 4.40 -5.16 6.70
C TYR A 59 3.91 -4.21 5.61
N VAL A 60 4.39 -4.41 4.39
CA VAL A 60 3.79 -3.74 3.23
C VAL A 60 2.61 -4.63 2.90
N LEU A 61 1.40 -4.12 3.10
CA LEU A 61 0.23 -4.72 2.50
C LEU A 61 0.52 -4.72 1.00
N LEU A 62 0.62 -5.90 0.40
CA LEU A 62 0.54 -5.99 -1.05
C LEU A 62 -0.77 -5.29 -1.40
N SER A 63 -0.69 -4.16 -2.12
CA SER A 63 -1.88 -3.52 -2.66
C SER A 63 -2.67 -4.62 -3.35
N GLY A 64 -3.94 -4.79 -2.97
CA GLY A 64 -4.80 -5.80 -3.60
C GLY A 64 -4.95 -5.54 -5.10
N ARG A 65 -5.90 -6.22 -5.74
CA ARG A 65 -6.23 -5.93 -7.14
C ARG A 65 -6.39 -4.40 -7.31
N PRO A 66 -5.63 -3.76 -8.23
CA PRO A 66 -5.77 -2.34 -8.47
C PRO A 66 -7.23 -2.00 -8.74
N GLN A 67 -7.77 -0.97 -8.08
CA GLN A 67 -9.10 -0.48 -8.40
C GLN A 67 -9.04 0.32 -9.71
N THR A 68 -9.11 -0.40 -10.83
CA THR A 68 -9.11 0.21 -12.18
C THR A 68 -10.26 1.20 -12.37
N ALA A 69 -11.40 1.00 -11.69
CA ALA A 69 -12.54 1.92 -11.74
C ALA A 69 -12.24 3.33 -11.20
N ARG A 70 -11.23 3.49 -10.33
CA ARG A 70 -10.77 4.79 -9.79
C ARG A 70 -9.37 5.15 -10.30
N SER A 71 -9.01 4.71 -11.50
CA SER A 71 -7.80 5.21 -12.13
C SER A 71 -7.92 6.71 -12.40
N VAL A 72 -6.79 7.40 -12.48
CA VAL A 72 -6.75 8.85 -12.71
C VAL A 72 -7.46 9.19 -14.02
N GLU A 73 -7.31 8.34 -15.02
CA GLU A 73 -7.95 8.45 -16.34
C GLU A 73 -9.47 8.32 -16.25
N ASN A 74 -9.97 7.34 -15.50
CA ASN A 74 -11.41 7.17 -15.29
C ASN A 74 -12.01 8.33 -14.49
N ILE A 75 -11.30 8.83 -13.47
CA ILE A 75 -11.73 10.00 -12.71
C ILE A 75 -11.79 11.24 -13.62
N ALA A 76 -10.77 11.46 -14.45
CA ALA A 76 -10.73 12.57 -15.39
C ALA A 76 -11.85 12.47 -16.44
N GLY A 77 -12.06 11.29 -17.03
CA GLY A 77 -13.11 11.07 -18.03
C GLY A 77 -14.53 11.23 -17.46
N VAL A 78 -14.77 10.78 -16.23
CA VAL A 78 -16.06 11.01 -15.55
C VAL A 78 -16.26 12.49 -15.23
N ALA A 79 -15.22 13.19 -14.77
CA ALA A 79 -15.30 14.62 -14.47
C ALA A 79 -15.65 15.44 -15.73
N GLU A 80 -15.02 15.12 -16.87
CA GLU A 80 -15.31 15.75 -18.16
C GLU A 80 -16.75 15.45 -18.63
N SER A 81 -17.20 14.19 -18.51
CA SER A 81 -18.56 13.81 -18.85
C SER A 81 -19.60 14.56 -18.02
N VAL A 82 -19.40 14.69 -16.71
CA VAL A 82 -20.28 15.43 -15.81
C VAL A 82 -20.32 16.93 -16.16
N ALA A 83 -19.17 17.53 -16.52
CA ALA A 83 -19.11 18.92 -16.95
C ALA A 83 -19.89 19.16 -18.25
N ASN A 84 -19.71 18.27 -19.23
CA ASN A 84 -20.42 18.31 -20.51
C ASN A 84 -21.93 18.10 -20.36
N ASP A 85 -22.35 17.15 -19.51
CA ASP A 85 -23.78 16.92 -19.24
C ASP A 85 -24.43 18.11 -18.52
N ARG A 86 -23.72 18.74 -17.57
CA ARG A 86 -24.17 19.99 -16.94
C ARG A 86 -24.37 21.09 -17.99
N GLN A 87 -23.42 21.27 -18.91
CA GLN A 87 -23.51 22.27 -19.96
C GLN A 87 -24.68 21.97 -20.92
N ARG A 88 -24.85 20.73 -21.35
CA ARG A 88 -25.97 20.29 -22.21
C ARG A 88 -27.32 20.53 -21.54
N ARG A 89 -27.45 20.22 -20.24
CA ARG A 89 -28.65 20.50 -19.48
C ARG A 89 -28.93 21.99 -19.43
N THR A 90 -27.94 22.83 -19.10
CA THR A 90 -28.13 24.27 -19.07
C THR A 90 -28.52 24.86 -20.43
N LEU A 91 -27.94 24.39 -21.54
CA LEU A 91 -28.29 24.86 -22.88
C LEU A 91 -29.69 24.39 -23.33
N SER A 92 -30.08 23.16 -22.98
CA SER A 92 -31.42 22.62 -23.22
C SER A 92 -32.51 23.44 -22.50
N CYS A 93 -32.24 23.94 -21.29
CA CYS A 93 -33.17 24.81 -20.56
C CYS A 93 -33.33 26.21 -21.19
N HIS A 94 -32.32 26.73 -21.87
CA HIS A 94 -32.33 28.10 -22.42
C HIS A 94 -32.82 28.18 -23.88
N GLY A 95 -32.92 27.06 -24.59
CA GLY A 95 -33.37 27.00 -25.99
C GLY A 95 -34.87 27.24 -26.23
N ASN A 96 -35.71 27.27 -25.18
CA ASN A 96 -37.17 27.35 -25.31
C ASN A 96 -37.77 28.73 -24.95
N ILE A 97 -36.97 29.79 -24.79
CA ILE A 97 -37.47 31.14 -24.37
C ILE A 97 -37.48 32.15 -25.54
N LEU A 98 -37.21 31.75 -26.79
CA LEU A 98 -36.99 32.70 -27.91
C LEU A 98 -37.87 32.51 -29.17
N PHE A 99 -39.11 32.04 -29.03
CA PHE A 99 -40.11 32.20 -30.11
C PHE A 99 -41.48 32.54 -29.53
N GLY A 100 -41.82 33.84 -29.54
CA GLY A 100 -43.15 34.27 -29.09
C GLY A 100 -43.38 35.77 -28.97
N THR A 101 -42.81 36.61 -29.84
CA THR A 101 -43.33 37.98 -30.03
C THR A 101 -43.21 38.39 -31.50
N SER A 102 -44.32 38.40 -32.21
CA SER A 102 -44.59 39.33 -33.31
C SER A 102 -46.09 39.41 -33.55
N ASN A 103 -46.51 40.66 -33.77
CA ASN A 103 -47.86 41.22 -33.81
C ASN A 103 -48.89 40.48 -34.66
#